data_AF-A0A448UUI4-F1
#
_entry.id   AF-A0A448UUI4-F1
#
_cell.length_a   1.000
_cell.length_b   1.000
_cell.length_c   1.000
_cell.angle_alpha   90.00
_cell.angle_beta   90.00
_cell.angle_gamma   90.00
#
_symmetry.space_group_name_H-M   'P 1'
#
loop_
_entity.id
_entity.type
_entity.pdbx_description
1 polymer ?
#
loop_
_entity_poly.entity_id
_entity_poly.type
_entity_poly.pdbx_seq_one_letter_code
_entity_poly.pdbx_strand_id
1 'polypeptide(L)'
;MTRILKITARFPLGVYLGHKRDGSADTLPDPARLHAALLNSAAQGTHAVQGENGLEPSETSLKALMWLEQNQPDGIEIPEHMPVYKDARRFMHREVAQAKKKRQTEKRTISEGTAVSGKIGWVWNQVPDNIADTVEQLCDDVPYLGESTSVAILAPGDVNPNLNLDLHGSPLESGGTMLRVPAVGRTNALLKMYRNNNPRKFPTVASDKPKEEEKPENLPVTHECLTQVKYSTPEPKYPKVPWNRVILLEIEGEELPPEEHVALCVALHRAVIAGIGYGASSFFTGKYPREQKYLLIGLLSNIFLQTIFSI
;
A
#
# COMPACT_ATOMS: atom_id res chain seq x y z
N MET A 1 -25.30 15.33 -10.03
CA MET A 1 -24.03 15.71 -10.69
C MET A 1 -22.98 14.69 -10.25
N THR A 2 -21.85 14.59 -10.95
CA THR A 2 -20.77 13.67 -10.61
C THR A 2 -19.48 14.43 -10.39
N ARG A 3 -18.64 13.95 -9.46
CA ARG A 3 -17.34 14.52 -9.12
C ARG A 3 -16.28 13.44 -8.91
N ILE A 4 -15.02 13.89 -8.83
CA ILE A 4 -13.90 13.05 -8.44
C ILE A 4 -13.93 12.92 -6.91
N LEU A 5 -13.91 11.69 -6.40
CA LEU A 5 -13.74 11.38 -4.98
C LEU A 5 -12.31 10.92 -4.76
N LYS A 6 -11.62 11.54 -3.79
CA LYS A 6 -10.27 11.16 -3.38
C LYS A 6 -10.24 10.98 -1.87
N ILE A 7 -9.88 9.77 -1.43
CA ILE A 7 -9.78 9.42 -0.01
C ILE A 7 -8.33 9.07 0.30
N THR A 8 -7.82 9.58 1.41
CA THR A 8 -6.47 9.30 1.92
C THR A 8 -6.55 8.59 3.26
N ALA A 9 -5.65 7.63 3.50
CA ALA A 9 -5.38 7.02 4.79
C ALA A 9 -3.99 7.42 5.26
N ARG A 10 -3.92 8.04 6.45
CA ARG A 10 -2.66 8.26 7.15
C ARG A 10 -2.58 7.37 8.37
N PHE A 11 -1.43 6.73 8.56
CA PHE A 11 -1.12 5.96 9.77
C PHE A 11 -0.28 6.83 10.70
N PRO A 12 -0.82 7.33 11.82
CA PRO A 12 -0.08 8.27 12.69
C PRO A 12 1.21 7.70 13.25
N LEU A 13 1.27 6.38 13.44
CA LEU A 13 2.44 5.65 13.91
C LEU A 13 3.38 5.22 12.78
N GLY A 14 3.07 5.56 11.52
CA GLY A 14 3.85 5.17 10.34
C GLY A 14 3.87 3.66 10.06
N VAL A 15 3.01 2.87 10.72
CA VAL A 15 2.96 1.42 10.58
C VAL A 15 1.53 0.96 10.30
N TYR A 16 1.38 0.17 9.24
CA TYR A 16 0.19 -0.58 8.92
C TYR A 16 0.35 -2.04 9.39
N LEU A 17 -0.71 -2.63 9.96
CA LEU A 17 -0.74 -4.04 10.32
C LEU A 17 -2.03 -4.68 9.83
N GLY A 18 -1.90 -5.79 9.11
CA GLY A 18 -3.01 -6.63 8.67
C GLY A 18 -2.52 -7.99 8.23
N HIS A 19 -3.43 -8.95 8.09
CA HIS A 19 -3.10 -10.30 7.62
C HIS A 19 -3.94 -10.73 6.43
N LYS A 20 -3.31 -11.43 5.50
CA LYS A 20 -3.98 -12.09 4.37
C LYS A 20 -4.75 -13.31 4.86
N ARG A 21 -5.51 -13.93 3.95
CA ARG A 21 -6.34 -15.12 4.25
C ARG A 21 -5.51 -16.30 4.79
N ASP A 22 -4.27 -16.42 4.35
CA ASP A 22 -3.33 -17.46 4.78
C ASP A 22 -2.67 -17.15 6.14
N GLY A 23 -3.02 -16.02 6.76
CA GLY A 23 -2.42 -15.57 8.02
C GLY A 23 -1.05 -14.92 7.84
N SER A 24 -0.56 -14.73 6.62
CA SER A 24 0.68 -13.98 6.38
C SER A 24 0.45 -12.47 6.53
N ALA A 25 1.52 -11.75 6.86
CA ALA A 25 1.50 -10.30 6.95
C ALA A 25 1.04 -9.68 5.62
N ASP A 26 0.11 -8.74 5.72
CA ASP A 26 -0.37 -7.94 4.61
C ASP A 26 0.46 -6.67 4.49
N THR A 27 0.85 -6.33 3.27
CA THR A 27 1.81 -5.24 3.06
C THR A 27 1.13 -3.88 3.17
N LEU A 28 -0.06 -3.75 2.57
CA LEU A 28 -0.82 -2.50 2.50
C LEU A 28 -2.32 -2.81 2.54
N PRO A 29 -3.16 -1.85 2.97
CA PRO A 29 -4.59 -2.00 2.91
C PRO A 29 -5.11 -1.98 1.47
N ASP A 30 -5.78 -3.05 1.07
CA ASP A 30 -6.47 -3.13 -0.21
C ASP A 30 -7.86 -2.44 -0.18
N PRO A 31 -8.48 -2.18 -1.34
CA PRO A 31 -9.82 -1.57 -1.38
C PRO A 31 -10.91 -2.40 -0.66
N ALA A 32 -10.76 -3.72 -0.57
CA ALA A 32 -11.68 -4.55 0.20
C ALA A 32 -11.61 -4.28 1.71
N ARG A 33 -10.43 -3.98 2.26
CA ARG A 33 -10.28 -3.52 3.65
C ARG A 33 -10.85 -2.14 3.87
N LEU A 34 -10.64 -1.21 2.94
CA LEU A 34 -11.26 0.11 3.00
C LEU A 34 -12.78 -0.01 3.06
N HIS A 35 -13.37 -0.82 2.18
CA HIS A 35 -14.82 -1.08 2.17
C HIS A 35 -15.32 -1.65 3.51
N ALA A 36 -14.62 -2.64 4.08
CA ALA A 36 -14.99 -3.21 5.37
C ALA A 36 -14.89 -2.19 6.52
N ALA A 37 -13.88 -1.31 6.49
CA ALA A 37 -13.72 -0.25 7.48
C ALA A 37 -14.83 0.81 7.38
N LEU A 38 -15.19 1.22 6.16
CA LEU A 38 -16.31 2.14 5.92
C LEU A 38 -17.65 1.51 6.34
N LEU A 39 -17.85 0.21 6.14
CA LEU A 39 -19.05 -0.49 6.63
C LEU A 39 -19.08 -0.53 8.16
N ASN A 40 -17.94 -0.74 8.82
CA ASN A 40 -17.87 -0.66 10.28
C ASN A 40 -18.25 0.73 10.79
N SER A 41 -17.71 1.78 10.16
CA SER A 41 -18.10 3.18 10.42
C SER A 41 -19.60 3.39 10.18
N ALA A 42 -20.17 2.87 9.09
CA ALA A 42 -21.59 2.99 8.82
C ALA A 42 -22.48 2.30 9.87
N ALA A 43 -22.02 1.17 10.43
CA ALA A 43 -22.78 0.36 11.38
C ALA A 43 -22.59 0.76 12.85
N GLN A 44 -21.49 1.44 13.19
CA GLN A 44 -21.11 1.73 14.59
C GLN A 44 -20.70 3.19 14.84
N GLY A 45 -20.57 3.99 13.77
CA GLY A 45 -20.21 5.41 13.83
C GLY A 45 -21.41 6.32 14.09
N THR A 46 -21.15 7.62 13.98
CA THR A 46 -22.12 8.70 14.27
C THR A 46 -23.33 8.72 13.33
N HIS A 47 -23.17 8.17 12.12
CA HIS A 47 -24.22 8.08 11.10
C HIS A 47 -25.02 6.76 11.14
N ALA A 48 -24.72 5.87 12.08
CA ALA A 48 -25.48 4.64 12.26
C ALA A 48 -26.89 4.94 12.79
N VAL A 49 -27.86 4.13 12.39
CA VAL A 49 -29.26 4.26 12.83
C VAL A 49 -29.63 3.14 13.79
N GLN A 50 -30.57 3.43 14.69
CA GLN A 50 -31.12 2.41 15.58
C GLN A 50 -32.02 1.46 14.78
N GLY A 51 -31.54 0.24 14.55
CA GLY A 51 -32.32 -0.88 14.02
C GLY A 51 -32.92 -1.76 15.12
N GLU A 52 -33.56 -2.85 14.70
CA GLU A 52 -34.21 -3.81 15.62
C GLU A 52 -33.21 -4.55 16.52
N ASN A 53 -31.96 -4.73 16.05
CA ASN A 53 -30.93 -5.54 16.69
C ASN A 53 -29.72 -4.73 17.16
N GLY A 54 -29.85 -3.40 17.27
CA GLY A 54 -28.76 -2.50 17.64
C GLY A 54 -28.53 -1.44 16.56
N LEU A 55 -27.32 -0.88 16.53
CA LEU A 55 -26.91 0.05 15.49
C LEU A 55 -26.75 -0.68 14.15
N GLU A 56 -27.30 -0.10 13.10
CA GLU A 56 -27.23 -0.61 11.73
C GLU A 56 -26.88 0.53 10.76
N PRO A 57 -26.31 0.21 9.59
CA PRO A 57 -26.08 1.21 8.54
C PRO A 57 -27.37 1.88 8.07
N SER A 58 -27.33 3.19 7.90
CA SER A 58 -28.41 3.95 7.26
C SER A 58 -28.60 3.54 5.78
N GLU A 59 -29.78 3.80 5.21
CA GLU A 59 -30.02 3.53 3.79
C GLU A 59 -29.08 4.30 2.86
N THR A 60 -28.70 5.53 3.22
CA THR A 60 -27.76 6.34 2.44
C THR A 60 -26.37 5.73 2.47
N SER A 61 -25.90 5.29 3.64
CA SER A 61 -24.63 4.58 3.80
C SER A 61 -24.62 3.26 3.00
N LEU A 62 -25.70 2.48 3.04
CA LEU A 62 -25.82 1.24 2.26
C LEU A 62 -25.74 1.50 0.75
N LYS A 63 -26.47 2.51 0.25
CA LYS A 63 -26.40 2.89 -1.16
C LYS A 63 -24.98 3.28 -1.59
N ALA A 64 -24.26 4.02 -0.75
CA ALA A 64 -22.87 4.39 -1.02
C ALA A 64 -21.94 3.17 -1.04
N LEU A 65 -22.04 2.29 -0.05
CA LEU A 65 -21.20 1.08 0.04
C LEU A 65 -21.49 0.08 -1.10
N MET A 66 -22.75 -0.06 -1.52
CA MET A 66 -23.14 -0.88 -2.67
C MET A 66 -22.69 -0.25 -4.00
N TRP A 67 -22.61 1.08 -4.09
CA TRP A 67 -22.02 1.75 -5.24
C TRP A 67 -20.52 1.45 -5.34
N LEU A 68 -19.78 1.43 -4.22
CA LEU A 68 -18.36 1.05 -4.18
C LEU A 68 -18.10 -0.41 -4.55
N GLU A 69 -19.05 -1.32 -4.31
CA GLU A 69 -18.94 -2.72 -4.78
C GLU A 69 -19.01 -2.86 -6.31
N GLN A 70 -19.68 -1.92 -6.97
CA GLN A 70 -19.83 -1.89 -8.42
C GLN A 70 -18.71 -1.08 -9.10
N ASN A 71 -18.10 -0.15 -8.36
CA ASN A 71 -17.13 0.82 -8.86
C ASN A 71 -15.83 0.74 -8.04
N GLN A 72 -14.85 0.05 -8.59
CA GLN A 72 -13.52 -0.05 -8.02
C GLN A 72 -12.80 1.30 -8.12
N PRO A 73 -11.83 1.60 -7.25
CA PRO A 73 -10.99 2.79 -7.41
C PRO A 73 -10.32 2.79 -8.79
N ASP A 74 -10.39 3.90 -9.49
CA ASP A 74 -9.71 4.13 -10.78
C ASP A 74 -8.18 4.22 -10.60
N GLY A 75 -7.74 4.68 -9.44
CA GLY A 75 -6.32 4.83 -9.12
C GLY A 75 -6.05 4.71 -7.63
N ILE A 76 -4.82 4.29 -7.32
CA ILE A 76 -4.32 4.10 -5.96
C ILE A 76 -2.95 4.78 -5.85
N GLU A 77 -2.74 5.51 -4.76
CA GLU A 77 -1.44 6.02 -4.36
C GLU A 77 -0.89 5.12 -3.25
N ILE A 78 0.23 4.46 -3.55
CA ILE A 78 0.98 3.64 -2.61
C ILE A 78 2.31 4.33 -2.31
N PRO A 79 2.58 4.73 -1.06
CA PRO A 79 3.87 5.32 -0.71
C PRO A 79 4.97 4.24 -0.68
N GLU A 80 6.22 4.68 -0.59
CA GLU A 80 7.31 3.76 -0.25
C GLU A 80 7.01 3.10 1.09
N HIS A 81 7.29 1.79 1.16
CA HIS A 81 6.99 1.00 2.33
C HIS A 81 8.00 -0.14 2.47
N MET A 82 8.19 -0.59 3.71
CA MET A 82 9.06 -1.72 4.00
C MET A 82 8.56 -2.51 5.21
N PRO A 83 8.78 -3.82 5.28
CA PRO A 83 8.50 -4.57 6.50
C PRO A 83 9.26 -3.98 7.69
N VAL A 84 8.59 -3.78 8.82
CA VAL A 84 9.21 -3.26 10.07
C VAL A 84 10.35 -4.18 10.51
N TYR A 85 10.23 -5.49 10.24
CA TYR A 85 11.28 -6.45 10.51
C TYR A 85 11.39 -7.45 9.36
N LYS A 86 12.59 -7.61 8.81
CA LYS A 86 12.85 -8.48 7.65
C LYS A 86 13.09 -9.95 8.02
N ASP A 87 13.47 -10.24 9.27
CA ASP A 87 13.79 -11.59 9.74
C ASP A 87 12.66 -12.19 10.60
N ALA A 88 11.86 -13.09 10.06
CA ALA A 88 10.69 -13.68 10.75
C ALA A 88 11.03 -14.68 11.90
N ARG A 89 11.95 -14.35 12.81
CA ARG A 89 12.42 -15.26 13.89
C ARG A 89 11.99 -14.87 15.30
N ARG A 90 11.40 -13.69 15.50
CA ARG A 90 10.93 -13.25 16.82
C ARG A 90 9.46 -13.61 16.99
N PHE A 91 9.19 -14.35 18.06
CA PHE A 91 7.83 -14.71 18.45
C PHE A 91 7.64 -14.45 19.93
N MET A 92 6.41 -14.16 20.31
CA MET A 92 5.97 -14.12 21.70
C MET A 92 4.91 -15.19 21.92
N HIS A 93 4.87 -15.70 23.15
CA HIS A 93 3.72 -16.46 23.62
C HIS A 93 2.69 -15.49 24.18
N ARG A 94 1.54 -15.40 23.52
CA ARG A 94 0.41 -14.59 23.97
C ARG A 94 -0.63 -15.51 24.60
N GLU A 95 -1.13 -15.13 25.78
CA GLU A 95 -2.29 -15.79 26.37
C GLU A 95 -3.53 -15.50 25.53
N VAL A 96 -4.20 -16.55 25.07
CA VAL A 96 -5.33 -16.45 24.11
C VAL A 96 -6.65 -16.95 24.70
N ALA A 97 -6.62 -17.75 25.77
CA ALA A 97 -7.83 -18.15 26.49
C ALA A 97 -7.53 -18.43 27.96
N GLN A 98 -8.45 -18.02 28.83
CA GLN A 98 -8.43 -18.30 30.26
C GLN A 98 -9.30 -19.54 30.55
N ALA A 99 -8.72 -20.73 30.43
CA ALA A 99 -9.39 -21.94 30.92
C ALA A 99 -9.09 -22.14 32.42
N LYS A 100 -10.06 -22.70 33.17
CA LYS A 100 -9.94 -22.89 34.63
C LYS A 100 -8.66 -23.60 35.10
N LYS A 101 -8.15 -24.55 34.31
CA LYS A 101 -7.01 -25.42 34.68
C LYS A 101 -5.66 -24.93 34.16
N LYS A 102 -5.63 -24.25 33.02
CA LYS A 102 -4.39 -23.80 32.39
C LYS A 102 -4.66 -22.66 31.39
N ARG A 103 -3.81 -21.64 31.45
CA ARG A 103 -3.79 -20.57 30.45
C ARG A 103 -3.33 -21.14 29.11
N GLN A 104 -4.14 -20.98 28.06
CA GLN A 104 -3.73 -21.35 26.71
C GLN A 104 -2.89 -20.21 26.12
N THR A 105 -1.71 -20.55 25.61
CA THR A 105 -0.82 -19.59 24.98
C THR A 105 -0.56 -19.99 23.53
N GLU A 106 -0.66 -19.03 22.63
CA GLU A 106 -0.30 -19.20 21.23
C GLU A 106 1.01 -18.46 20.92
N LYS A 107 1.79 -19.05 20.02
CA LYS A 107 2.96 -18.41 19.45
C LYS A 107 2.48 -17.40 18.40
N ARG A 108 2.79 -16.12 18.58
CA ARG A 108 2.56 -15.07 17.58
C ARG A 108 3.87 -14.43 17.18
N THR A 109 4.07 -14.22 15.89
CA THR A 109 5.22 -13.46 15.38
C THR A 109 5.12 -12.02 15.86
N ILE A 110 6.27 -11.42 16.17
CA ILE A 110 6.37 -10.02 16.57
C ILE A 110 6.78 -9.21 15.34
N SER A 111 6.30 -7.96 15.25
CA SER A 111 6.71 -6.98 14.23
C SER A 111 6.34 -7.36 12.78
N GLU A 112 5.17 -7.95 12.57
CA GLU A 112 4.61 -8.23 11.23
C GLU A 112 4.06 -6.98 10.51
N GLY A 113 4.25 -5.79 11.07
CA GLY A 113 3.79 -4.55 10.48
C GLY A 113 4.63 -4.12 9.26
N THR A 114 4.04 -3.29 8.42
CA THR A 114 4.70 -2.62 7.31
C THR A 114 4.83 -1.14 7.64
N ALA A 115 6.06 -0.63 7.67
CA ALA A 115 6.34 0.79 7.78
C ALA A 115 5.99 1.48 6.46
N VAL A 116 5.23 2.58 6.53
CA VAL A 116 4.80 3.37 5.37
C VAL A 116 5.35 4.79 5.50
N SER A 117 5.97 5.29 4.43
CA SER A 117 6.59 6.63 4.40
C SER A 117 5.58 7.77 4.28
N GLY A 118 4.33 7.47 3.96
CA GLY A 118 3.32 8.49 3.68
C GLY A 118 1.89 7.98 3.73
N LYS A 119 0.99 8.77 3.13
CA LYS A 119 -0.43 8.43 2.99
C LYS A 119 -0.63 7.37 1.91
N ILE A 120 -1.71 6.60 2.06
CA ILE A 120 -2.23 5.73 1.01
C ILE A 120 -3.49 6.40 0.46
N GLY A 121 -3.67 6.42 -0.85
CA GLY A 121 -4.80 7.12 -1.48
C GLY A 121 -5.61 6.23 -2.41
N TRP A 122 -6.90 6.50 -2.52
CA TRP A 122 -7.80 5.89 -3.50
C TRP A 122 -8.58 6.98 -4.23
N VAL A 123 -8.74 6.83 -5.55
CA VAL A 123 -9.42 7.79 -6.41
C VAL A 123 -10.53 7.11 -7.19
N TRP A 124 -11.67 7.81 -7.29
CA TRP A 124 -12.76 7.49 -8.21
C TRP A 124 -13.11 8.74 -9.02
N ASN A 125 -13.21 8.64 -10.33
CA ASN A 125 -13.33 9.78 -11.24
C ASN A 125 -14.78 10.25 -11.44
N GLN A 126 -15.74 9.33 -11.40
CA GLN A 126 -17.14 9.59 -11.76
C GLN A 126 -18.11 9.17 -10.65
N VAL A 127 -18.01 9.82 -9.48
CA VAL A 127 -18.86 9.52 -8.32
C VAL A 127 -20.04 10.46 -8.25
N PRO A 128 -21.29 9.98 -8.10
CA PRO A 128 -22.44 10.86 -7.80
C PRO A 128 -22.21 11.62 -6.49
N ASP A 129 -22.53 12.92 -6.46
CA ASP A 129 -22.18 13.77 -5.31
C ASP A 129 -22.71 13.25 -3.98
N ASN A 130 -23.96 12.78 -3.95
CA ASN A 130 -24.55 12.22 -2.73
C ASN A 130 -23.81 10.97 -2.22
N ILE A 131 -23.25 10.17 -3.12
CA ILE A 131 -22.43 9.01 -2.79
C ILE A 131 -21.07 9.48 -2.26
N ALA A 132 -20.44 10.43 -2.94
CA ALA A 132 -19.17 11.00 -2.53
C ALA A 132 -19.26 11.61 -1.13
N ASP A 133 -20.26 12.46 -0.87
CA ASP A 133 -20.49 13.10 0.43
C ASP A 133 -20.70 12.06 1.54
N THR A 134 -21.45 10.99 1.25
CA THR A 134 -21.67 9.90 2.21
C THR A 134 -20.38 9.15 2.51
N VAL A 135 -19.55 8.84 1.50
CA VAL A 135 -18.27 8.16 1.72
C VAL A 135 -17.30 9.04 2.52
N GLU A 136 -17.27 10.34 2.24
CA GLU A 136 -16.45 11.30 2.98
C GLU A 136 -16.88 11.37 4.46
N GLN A 137 -18.18 11.43 4.75
CA GLN A 137 -18.69 11.38 6.12
C GLN A 137 -18.32 10.09 6.85
N LEU A 138 -18.41 8.94 6.17
CA LEU A 138 -18.04 7.65 6.75
C LEU A 138 -16.55 7.58 7.10
N CYS A 139 -15.67 8.38 6.48
CA CYS A 139 -14.24 8.38 6.80
C CYS A 139 -13.95 8.87 8.22
N ASP A 140 -14.75 9.81 8.73
CA ASP A 140 -14.53 10.46 10.03
C ASP A 140 -14.57 9.46 11.21
N ASP A 141 -15.36 8.39 11.05
CA ASP A 141 -15.59 7.37 12.08
C ASP A 141 -14.81 6.06 11.85
N VAL A 142 -13.78 6.07 11.00
CA VAL A 142 -12.90 4.90 10.81
C VAL A 142 -11.70 4.98 11.76
N PRO A 143 -11.64 4.16 12.83
CA PRO A 143 -10.55 4.22 13.80
C PRO A 143 -9.27 3.48 13.37
N TYR A 144 -9.42 2.43 12.57
CA TYR A 144 -8.30 1.58 12.15
C TYR A 144 -8.56 0.99 10.77
N LEU A 145 -7.47 0.65 10.08
CA LEU A 145 -7.49 -0.02 8.79
C LEU A 145 -6.53 -1.21 8.86
N GLY A 146 -7.09 -2.42 8.77
CA GLY A 146 -6.36 -3.65 9.08
C GLY A 146 -6.73 -4.20 10.46
N GLU A 147 -5.75 -4.54 11.28
CA GLU A 147 -5.96 -4.89 12.68
C GLU A 147 -6.28 -3.65 13.55
N SER A 148 -6.83 -3.88 14.75
CA SER A 148 -7.20 -2.79 15.68
C SER A 148 -6.02 -1.95 16.17
N THR A 149 -4.78 -2.44 16.06
CA THR A 149 -3.55 -1.70 16.37
C THR A 149 -3.08 -0.82 15.22
N SER A 150 -3.63 -1.00 14.02
CA SER A 150 -3.33 -0.24 12.80
C SER A 150 -4.22 1.00 12.70
N VAL A 151 -4.04 1.92 13.66
CA VAL A 151 -4.80 3.17 13.74
C VAL A 151 -4.62 3.98 12.47
N ALA A 152 -5.73 4.37 11.86
CA ALA A 152 -5.75 5.08 10.59
C ALA A 152 -6.63 6.33 10.72
N ILE A 153 -6.23 7.39 10.04
CA ILE A 153 -7.06 8.59 9.86
C ILE A 153 -7.41 8.64 8.39
N LEU A 154 -8.69 8.42 8.09
CA LEU A 154 -9.24 8.61 6.75
C LEU A 154 -9.73 10.04 6.60
N ALA A 155 -9.46 10.65 5.44
CA ALA A 155 -9.97 11.98 5.11
C ALA A 155 -10.02 12.20 3.60
N PRO A 156 -10.92 13.06 3.12
CA PRO A 156 -10.82 13.63 1.78
C PRO A 156 -9.49 14.35 1.64
N GLY A 157 -8.77 14.11 0.55
CA GLY A 157 -7.45 14.68 0.38
C GLY A 157 -6.91 14.50 -1.02
N ASP A 158 -5.85 15.23 -1.36
CA ASP A 158 -5.22 15.05 -2.66
C ASP A 158 -4.57 13.68 -2.74
N VAL A 159 -4.69 13.04 -3.90
CA VAL A 159 -4.16 11.72 -4.20
C VAL A 159 -3.51 11.78 -5.57
N ASN A 160 -2.28 11.28 -5.64
CA ASN A 160 -1.47 11.17 -6.85
C ASN A 160 -1.25 9.69 -7.17
N PRO A 161 -2.15 9.05 -7.95
CA PRO A 161 -2.07 7.63 -8.22
C PRO A 161 -0.76 7.24 -8.91
N ASN A 162 -0.04 6.28 -8.32
CA ASN A 162 1.08 5.60 -8.96
C ASN A 162 0.70 4.18 -9.43
N LEU A 163 -0.56 3.81 -9.23
CA LEU A 163 -1.19 2.59 -9.71
C LEU A 163 -2.56 2.94 -10.30
N ASN A 164 -2.82 2.53 -11.53
CA ASN A 164 -4.08 2.76 -12.24
C ASN A 164 -4.81 1.44 -12.48
N LEU A 165 -6.14 1.46 -12.41
CA LEU A 165 -6.97 0.30 -12.68
C LEU A 165 -6.72 -0.21 -14.10
N ASP A 166 -6.37 -1.48 -14.21
CA ASP A 166 -6.14 -2.17 -15.47
C ASP A 166 -7.26 -3.19 -15.72
N LEU A 167 -8.27 -2.76 -16.47
CA LEU A 167 -9.47 -3.56 -16.76
C LEU A 167 -9.18 -4.80 -17.62
N HIS A 168 -8.07 -4.80 -18.36
CA HIS A 168 -7.67 -5.92 -19.23
C HIS A 168 -6.52 -6.73 -18.65
N GLY A 169 -5.95 -6.26 -17.53
CA GLY A 169 -4.79 -6.80 -16.89
C GLY A 169 -4.98 -8.22 -16.36
N SER A 170 -4.02 -9.09 -16.68
CA SER A 170 -3.98 -10.48 -16.20
C SER A 170 -2.93 -10.68 -15.10
N PRO A 171 -3.14 -11.61 -14.14
CA PRO A 171 -2.12 -12.02 -13.18
C PRO A 171 -0.83 -12.58 -13.82
N LEU A 172 -0.88 -13.00 -15.08
CA LEU A 172 0.26 -13.57 -15.82
C LEU A 172 1.15 -12.50 -16.46
N GLU A 173 0.65 -11.28 -16.60
CA GLU A 173 1.38 -10.17 -17.21
C GLU A 173 2.22 -9.45 -16.17
N SER A 174 3.49 -9.19 -16.49
CA SER A 174 4.37 -8.41 -15.64
C SER A 174 3.93 -6.95 -15.55
N GLY A 175 4.36 -6.27 -14.48
CA GLY A 175 4.03 -4.88 -14.20
C GLY A 175 2.65 -4.75 -13.56
N GLY A 176 2.59 -4.11 -12.40
CA GLY A 176 1.36 -3.93 -11.63
C GLY A 176 1.21 -4.86 -10.43
N THR A 177 0.11 -4.68 -9.70
CA THR A 177 -0.21 -5.39 -8.46
C THR A 177 -1.66 -5.87 -8.50
N MET A 178 -1.88 -7.14 -8.14
CA MET A 178 -3.22 -7.69 -7.94
C MET A 178 -3.74 -7.30 -6.56
N LEU A 179 -4.83 -6.53 -6.50
CA LEU A 179 -5.44 -6.10 -5.25
C LEU A 179 -6.85 -6.67 -5.09
N ARG A 180 -7.21 -7.01 -3.85
CA ARG A 180 -8.57 -7.46 -3.54
C ARG A 180 -9.50 -6.26 -3.49
N VAL A 181 -10.63 -6.37 -4.16
CA VAL A 181 -11.66 -5.34 -4.21
C VAL A 181 -13.01 -5.94 -3.79
N PRO A 182 -13.91 -5.13 -3.19
CA PRO A 182 -15.26 -5.58 -2.91
C PRO A 182 -15.97 -5.89 -4.24
N ALA A 183 -16.70 -7.00 -4.28
CA ALA A 183 -17.61 -7.32 -5.37
C ALA A 183 -19.06 -7.19 -4.89
N VAL A 184 -20.01 -7.16 -5.83
CA VAL A 184 -21.44 -7.06 -5.53
C VAL A 184 -21.87 -8.12 -4.51
N GLY A 185 -22.53 -7.68 -3.45
CA GLY A 185 -22.98 -8.50 -2.32
C GLY A 185 -22.05 -8.46 -1.09
N ARG A 186 -20.90 -7.78 -1.17
CA ARG A 186 -19.91 -7.73 -0.07
C ARG A 186 -20.48 -7.18 1.24
N THR A 187 -21.22 -6.07 1.17
CA THR A 187 -21.86 -5.43 2.31
C THR A 187 -22.82 -6.39 2.99
N ASN A 188 -23.68 -7.07 2.22
CA ASN A 188 -24.64 -8.03 2.75
C ASN A 188 -23.96 -9.24 3.39
N ALA A 189 -22.89 -9.76 2.78
CA ALA A 189 -22.13 -10.87 3.33
C ALA A 189 -21.50 -10.52 4.68
N LEU A 190 -20.92 -9.31 4.80
CA LEU A 190 -20.34 -8.81 6.05
C LEU A 190 -21.40 -8.60 7.13
N LEU A 191 -22.54 -7.96 6.81
CA LEU A 191 -23.65 -7.77 7.75
C LEU A 191 -24.24 -9.09 8.23
N LYS A 192 -24.44 -10.06 7.32
CA LYS A 192 -24.94 -11.39 7.65
C LYS A 192 -23.97 -12.13 8.59
N MET A 193 -22.67 -12.08 8.30
CA MET A 193 -21.65 -12.69 9.16
C MET A 193 -21.63 -12.04 10.54
N TYR A 194 -21.69 -10.70 10.61
CA TYR A 194 -21.75 -9.98 11.88
C TYR A 194 -22.96 -10.39 12.73
N ARG A 195 -24.15 -10.44 12.13
CA ARG A 195 -25.39 -10.85 12.80
C ARG A 195 -25.33 -12.31 13.30
N ASN A 196 -24.73 -13.21 12.53
CA ASN A 196 -24.57 -14.60 12.93
C ASN A 196 -23.59 -14.76 14.11
N ASN A 197 -22.52 -13.96 14.13
CA ASN A 197 -21.50 -14.02 15.17
C ASN A 197 -21.87 -13.26 16.45
N ASN A 198 -22.79 -12.30 16.37
CA ASN A 198 -23.24 -11.48 17.51
C ASN A 198 -24.73 -11.71 17.77
N PRO A 199 -25.11 -12.89 18.31
CA PRO A 199 -26.50 -13.18 18.61
C PRO A 199 -27.04 -12.26 19.70
N ARG A 200 -28.33 -11.89 19.59
CA ARG A 200 -29.04 -10.91 20.43
C ARG A 200 -28.96 -11.17 21.94
N LYS A 201 -28.76 -12.42 22.36
CA LYS A 201 -28.72 -12.79 23.77
C LYS A 201 -27.30 -12.63 24.29
N PHE A 202 -27.04 -11.53 25.00
CA PHE A 202 -25.82 -11.37 25.78
C PHE A 202 -25.64 -12.57 26.73
N PRO A 203 -24.40 -13.07 26.89
CA PRO A 203 -24.12 -14.10 27.88
C PRO A 203 -24.62 -13.66 29.25
N THR A 204 -25.27 -14.56 29.98
CA THR A 204 -25.58 -14.31 31.40
C THR A 204 -24.28 -14.33 32.20
N VAL A 205 -24.24 -13.69 33.37
CA VAL A 205 -23.08 -13.74 34.30
C VAL A 205 -22.65 -15.18 34.62
N ALA A 206 -23.58 -16.14 34.62
CA ALA A 206 -23.26 -17.55 34.81
C ALA A 206 -22.62 -18.21 33.57
N SER A 207 -23.00 -17.76 32.38
CA SER A 207 -22.50 -18.22 31.08
C SER A 207 -21.13 -17.63 30.72
N ASP A 208 -20.78 -16.47 31.29
CA ASP A 208 -19.51 -15.76 31.11
C ASP A 208 -18.39 -16.30 32.03
N LYS A 209 -18.69 -17.32 32.85
CA LYS A 209 -17.67 -17.94 33.70
C LYS A 209 -16.69 -18.75 32.85
N PRO A 210 -15.37 -18.69 33.16
CA PRO A 210 -14.37 -19.50 32.48
C PRO A 210 -14.74 -20.97 32.41
N LYS A 211 -14.71 -21.54 31.21
CA LYS A 211 -15.01 -22.97 31.01
C LYS A 211 -13.81 -23.84 31.42
N GLU A 212 -14.06 -25.14 31.62
CA GLU A 212 -12.98 -26.12 31.85
C GLU A 212 -12.00 -26.15 30.67
N GLU A 213 -12.55 -26.13 29.46
CA GLU A 213 -11.83 -25.99 28.20
C GLU A 213 -12.42 -24.81 27.44
N GLU A 214 -11.74 -23.67 27.53
CA GLU A 214 -12.07 -22.48 26.77
C GLU A 214 -11.08 -22.33 25.64
N LYS A 215 -11.58 -22.18 24.42
CA LYS A 215 -10.76 -21.93 23.23
C LYS A 215 -10.89 -20.45 22.86
N PRO A 216 -9.83 -19.85 22.30
CA PRO A 216 -9.93 -18.49 21.78
C PRO A 216 -11.05 -18.40 20.74
N GLU A 217 -11.90 -17.37 20.87
CA GLU A 217 -12.91 -17.04 19.87
C GLU A 217 -12.24 -16.41 18.64
N ASN A 218 -11.65 -17.25 17.80
CA ASN A 218 -11.19 -16.84 16.47
C ASN A 218 -12.39 -16.93 15.51
N LEU A 219 -13.26 -15.93 15.57
CA LEU A 219 -14.40 -15.85 14.65
C LEU A 219 -13.90 -15.70 13.21
N PRO A 220 -14.35 -16.57 12.29
CA PRO A 220 -13.87 -16.52 10.91
C PRO A 220 -14.33 -15.24 10.22
N VAL A 221 -13.42 -14.62 9.48
CA VAL A 221 -13.74 -13.47 8.61
C VAL A 221 -14.28 -14.01 7.28
N THR A 222 -15.43 -13.51 6.84
CA THR A 222 -15.97 -13.91 5.53
C THR A 222 -15.14 -13.33 4.38
N HIS A 223 -14.88 -14.16 3.39
CA HIS A 223 -14.24 -13.80 2.12
C HIS A 223 -15.21 -13.82 0.94
N GLU A 224 -16.51 -13.96 1.21
CA GLU A 224 -17.56 -13.89 0.19
C GLU A 224 -17.57 -12.52 -0.49
N CYS A 225 -17.91 -12.52 -1.78
CA CYS A 225 -18.00 -11.31 -2.61
C CYS A 225 -16.70 -10.48 -2.61
N LEU A 226 -15.55 -11.16 -2.69
CA LEU A 226 -14.26 -10.56 -2.99
C LEU A 226 -13.82 -10.99 -4.39
N THR A 227 -13.28 -10.04 -5.14
CA THR A 227 -12.59 -10.33 -6.40
C THR A 227 -11.20 -9.70 -6.40
N GLN A 228 -10.38 -10.02 -7.39
CA GLN A 228 -9.07 -9.43 -7.57
C GLN A 228 -9.02 -8.74 -8.92
N VAL A 229 -8.44 -7.54 -8.93
CA VAL A 229 -8.23 -6.73 -10.14
C VAL A 229 -6.80 -6.27 -10.18
N LYS A 230 -6.29 -6.08 -11.39
CA LYS A 230 -4.93 -5.61 -11.61
C LYS A 230 -4.90 -4.09 -11.56
N TYR A 231 -3.92 -3.56 -10.83
CA TYR A 231 -3.55 -2.16 -10.92
C TYR A 231 -2.15 -2.04 -11.50
N SER A 232 -2.03 -1.38 -12.64
CA SER A 232 -0.76 -1.26 -13.38
C SER A 232 -0.07 0.05 -13.07
N THR A 233 1.26 0.01 -12.95
CA THR A 233 2.07 1.21 -12.79
C THR A 233 2.07 1.97 -14.12
N PRO A 234 1.80 3.29 -14.13
CA PRO A 234 1.90 4.09 -15.34
C PRO A 234 3.29 3.92 -15.96
N GLU A 235 3.37 3.81 -17.28
CA GLU A 235 4.67 3.79 -17.94
C GLU A 235 5.45 5.06 -17.54
N PRO A 236 6.66 4.92 -16.99
CA PRO A 236 7.47 6.07 -16.64
C PRO A 236 7.70 6.90 -17.90
N LYS A 237 7.34 8.19 -17.84
CA LYS A 237 7.68 9.13 -18.90
C LYS A 237 9.17 9.40 -18.83
N TYR A 238 9.94 8.63 -19.59
CA TYR A 238 11.36 8.88 -19.72
C TYR A 238 11.54 10.25 -20.40
N PRO A 239 12.28 11.19 -19.79
CA PRO A 239 12.66 12.41 -20.48
C PRO A 239 13.42 12.02 -21.74
N LYS A 240 13.20 12.74 -22.84
CA LYS A 240 13.99 12.58 -24.08
C LYS A 240 15.39 13.10 -23.81
N VAL A 241 16.22 12.25 -23.22
CA VAL A 241 17.62 12.53 -22.95
C VAL A 241 18.48 12.00 -24.08
N PRO A 242 19.64 12.62 -24.37
CA PRO A 242 20.51 12.19 -25.47
C PRO A 242 21.20 10.84 -25.21
N TRP A 243 21.12 10.32 -23.98
CA TRP A 243 21.75 9.08 -23.56
C TRP A 243 20.78 7.90 -23.68
N ASN A 244 21.22 6.82 -24.33
CA ASN A 244 20.41 5.61 -24.50
C ASN A 244 20.59 4.58 -23.38
N ARG A 245 21.64 4.74 -22.54
CA ARG A 245 21.99 3.84 -21.44
C ARG A 245 22.66 4.65 -20.33
N VAL A 246 22.27 4.36 -19.08
CA VAL A 246 22.88 4.90 -17.87
C VAL A 246 23.33 3.71 -17.02
N ILE A 247 24.53 3.79 -16.46
CA ILE A 247 25.05 2.82 -15.49
C ILE A 247 25.12 3.55 -14.16
N LEU A 248 24.30 3.13 -13.20
CA LEU A 248 24.37 3.61 -11.83
C LEU A 248 25.41 2.79 -11.06
N LEU A 249 26.36 3.48 -10.42
CA LEU A 249 27.38 2.88 -9.56
C LEU A 249 27.15 3.42 -8.16
N GLU A 250 26.57 2.59 -7.29
CA GLU A 250 26.39 2.93 -5.88
C GLU A 250 27.73 2.74 -5.15
N ILE A 251 28.15 3.78 -4.43
CA ILE A 251 29.38 3.78 -3.64
C ILE A 251 28.95 3.90 -2.17
N GLU A 252 29.36 2.94 -1.34
CA GLU A 252 29.14 3.03 0.11
C GLU A 252 29.97 4.17 0.71
N GLY A 253 29.34 5.11 1.42
CA GLY A 253 30.02 6.25 2.03
C GLY A 253 29.08 7.37 2.48
N GLU A 254 29.65 8.42 3.08
CA GLU A 254 28.94 9.67 3.36
C GLU A 254 28.67 10.45 2.07
N GLU A 255 27.64 11.29 2.08
CA GLU A 255 27.28 12.13 0.95
C GLU A 255 28.39 13.16 0.68
N LEU A 256 28.93 13.13 -0.54
CA LEU A 256 30.08 13.98 -0.90
C LEU A 256 29.65 15.43 -1.14
N PRO A 257 30.39 16.42 -0.61
CA PRO A 257 30.11 17.82 -0.87
C PRO A 257 30.31 18.16 -2.36
N PRO A 258 29.60 19.16 -2.93
CA PRO A 258 29.64 19.47 -4.35
C PRO A 258 31.04 19.77 -4.91
N GLU A 259 31.94 20.33 -4.10
CA GLU A 259 33.33 20.58 -4.50
C GLU A 259 34.13 19.30 -4.84
N GLU A 260 33.77 18.16 -4.29
CA GLU A 260 34.50 16.89 -4.48
C GLU A 260 34.00 16.07 -5.68
N HIS A 261 32.83 16.41 -6.23
CA HIS A 261 32.19 15.65 -7.30
C HIS A 261 33.08 15.53 -8.54
N VAL A 262 33.73 16.62 -8.94
CA VAL A 262 34.62 16.63 -10.12
C VAL A 262 35.84 15.73 -9.90
N ALA A 263 36.44 15.77 -8.70
CA ALA A 263 37.59 14.95 -8.37
C ALA A 263 37.22 13.46 -8.40
N LEU A 264 36.05 13.10 -7.86
CA LEU A 264 35.53 11.74 -7.92
C LEU A 264 35.28 11.29 -9.37
N CYS A 265 34.65 12.12 -10.21
CA CYS A 265 34.42 11.77 -11.62
C CYS A 265 35.73 11.51 -12.36
N VAL A 266 36.75 12.33 -12.13
CA VAL A 266 38.08 12.14 -12.74
C VAL A 266 38.72 10.85 -12.22
N ALA A 267 38.63 10.57 -10.92
CA ALA A 267 39.16 9.36 -10.32
C ALA A 267 38.47 8.10 -10.87
N LEU A 268 37.12 8.10 -10.94
CA LEU A 268 36.33 7.02 -11.50
C LEU A 268 36.65 6.80 -12.98
N HIS A 269 36.73 7.87 -13.77
CA HIS A 269 37.09 7.80 -15.18
C HIS A 269 38.48 7.17 -15.38
N ARG A 270 39.47 7.60 -14.58
CA ARG A 270 40.81 7.00 -14.59
C ARG A 270 40.80 5.54 -14.15
N ALA A 271 40.02 5.19 -13.14
CA ALA A 271 39.86 3.82 -12.68
C ALA A 271 39.24 2.92 -13.76
N VAL A 272 38.24 3.41 -14.49
CA VAL A 272 37.64 2.71 -15.63
C VAL A 272 38.68 2.49 -16.73
N ILE A 273 39.45 3.51 -17.12
CA ILE A 273 40.53 3.38 -18.11
C ILE A 273 41.57 2.35 -17.64
N ALA A 274 41.99 2.44 -16.37
CA ALA A 274 42.97 1.53 -15.80
C ALA A 274 42.46 0.07 -15.75
N GLY A 275 41.18 -0.13 -15.40
CA GLY A 275 40.53 -1.44 -15.37
C GLY A 275 40.37 -2.09 -16.74
N ILE A 276 40.12 -1.29 -17.79
CA ILE A 276 40.10 -1.79 -19.18
C ILE A 276 41.51 -2.21 -19.63
N GLY A 277 42.55 -1.50 -19.19
CA GLY A 277 43.94 -1.81 -19.50
C GLY A 277 44.35 -1.45 -20.94
N TYR A 278 45.28 -2.24 -21.51
CA TYR A 278 45.84 -1.97 -22.84
C TYR A 278 44.79 -2.24 -23.93
N GLY A 279 44.42 -1.20 -24.70
CA GLY A 279 43.38 -1.27 -25.73
C GLY A 279 42.14 -0.42 -25.46
N ALA A 280 42.11 0.36 -24.38
CA ALA A 280 41.01 1.31 -24.12
C ALA A 280 40.81 2.28 -25.31
N SER A 281 39.59 2.31 -25.85
CA SER A 281 39.23 3.14 -27.00
C SER A 281 39.52 4.62 -26.75
N SER A 282 39.83 5.37 -27.82
CA SER A 282 39.96 6.84 -27.79
C SER A 282 38.71 7.54 -27.26
N PHE A 283 37.54 6.89 -27.37
CA PHE A 283 36.29 7.32 -26.76
C PHE A 283 36.37 7.41 -25.23
N PHE A 284 37.03 6.46 -24.58
CA PHE A 284 37.20 6.45 -23.13
C PHE A 284 38.44 7.22 -22.68
N THR A 285 39.51 7.25 -23.47
CA THR A 285 40.77 7.89 -23.06
C THR A 285 40.87 9.37 -23.41
N GLY A 286 39.95 9.89 -24.24
CA GLY A 286 39.98 11.27 -24.77
C GLY A 286 41.15 11.56 -25.71
N LYS A 287 42.00 10.56 -26.01
CA LYS A 287 43.17 10.69 -26.88
C LYS A 287 42.82 10.26 -28.30
N TYR A 288 42.45 11.24 -29.13
CA TYR A 288 42.17 11.02 -30.55
C TYR A 288 43.42 11.21 -31.42
N PRO A 289 43.63 10.39 -32.47
CA PRO A 289 44.66 10.62 -33.47
C PRO A 289 44.53 12.01 -34.10
N ARG A 290 45.64 12.67 -34.42
CA ARG A 290 45.68 14.07 -34.88
C ARG A 290 44.84 14.33 -36.14
N GLU A 291 44.57 13.31 -36.95
CA GLU A 291 43.82 13.40 -38.21
C GLU A 291 42.28 13.39 -38.02
N GLN A 292 41.77 12.96 -36.86
CA GLN A 292 40.32 12.92 -36.57
C GLN A 292 39.81 14.15 -35.80
N LYS A 293 40.68 15.11 -35.47
CA LYS A 293 40.33 16.29 -34.67
C LYS A 293 39.27 17.19 -35.33
N TYR A 294 39.19 17.24 -36.65
CA TYR A 294 38.30 18.18 -37.35
C TYR A 294 36.87 17.67 -37.54
N LEU A 295 36.61 16.36 -37.41
CA LEU A 295 35.26 15.80 -37.56
C LEU A 295 34.50 15.71 -36.22
N LEU A 296 35.21 15.71 -35.09
CA LEU A 296 34.65 15.43 -33.76
C LEU A 296 34.39 16.66 -32.89
N ILE A 297 34.90 17.84 -33.25
CA ILE A 297 34.65 19.09 -32.50
C ILE A 297 33.14 19.44 -32.51
N GLY A 298 32.38 19.03 -33.53
CA GLY A 298 30.91 19.19 -33.55
C GLY A 298 30.13 18.14 -32.74
N LEU A 299 30.74 17.00 -32.39
CA LEU A 299 30.10 15.89 -31.67
C LEU A 299 30.42 15.91 -30.16
N LEU A 300 31.61 16.39 -29.78
CA LEU A 300 32.08 16.37 -28.39
C LEU A 300 31.57 17.53 -27.53
N SER A 301 31.15 18.65 -28.13
CA SER A 301 30.48 19.74 -27.41
C SER A 301 29.12 19.32 -26.81
N ASN A 302 28.55 18.20 -27.26
CA ASN A 302 27.30 17.64 -26.74
C ASN A 302 27.48 16.49 -25.73
N ILE A 303 28.69 15.96 -25.52
CA ILE A 303 28.92 14.75 -24.69
C ILE A 303 29.69 15.06 -23.40
N PHE A 304 30.53 16.10 -23.38
CA PHE A 304 31.44 16.36 -22.25
C PHE A 304 30.90 17.32 -21.18
N LEU A 305 29.78 18.00 -21.43
CA LEU A 305 29.02 18.70 -20.40
C LEU A 305 27.75 17.91 -20.15
N GLN A 306 27.78 17.00 -19.18
CA GLN A 306 26.69 16.66 -18.25
C GLN A 306 26.83 15.23 -17.72
N THR A 307 27.85 15.00 -16.89
CA THR A 307 27.71 14.05 -15.79
C THR A 307 26.72 14.68 -14.79
N ILE A 308 25.42 14.52 -15.04
CA ILE A 308 24.38 14.94 -14.10
C ILE A 308 24.29 13.83 -13.05
N PHE A 309 24.80 14.11 -11.86
CA PHE A 309 24.25 13.51 -10.65
C PHE A 309 22.88 14.16 -10.45
N SER A 310 21.81 13.37 -10.57
CA SER A 310 20.56 13.73 -9.92
C SER A 310 20.71 13.25 -8.49
N ILE A 311 20.83 14.21 -7.57
CA ILE A 311 20.40 14.02 -6.18
C ILE A 311 18.87 14.12 -6.18
#